data_AF-A0A7J6RD51-F1
#
_entry.id   AF-A0A7J6RD51-F1
#
_cell.length_a   1.000
_cell.length_b   1.000
_cell.length_c   1.000
_cell.angle_alpha   90.00
_cell.angle_beta   90.00
_cell.angle_gamma   90.00
#
_symmetry.space_group_name_H-M   'P 1'
#
loop_
_entity.id
_entity.type
_entity.pdbx_description
1 polymer ?
#
loop_
_entity_poly.entity_id
_entity_poly.type
_entity_poly.pdbx_seq_one_letter_code
_entity_poly.pdbx_strand_id
1 'polypeptide(L)'
;KAAKPWDFPEGSIFAQIDAFVQRCADLIDVCVGREQFAIMSLGRDPPVFTGTKADEISKSLSEIEFTFLRSADRLWIADYDILDVKAGKWHEDYGVLKHQMKDLEIMYTNAINSAFENVSTVQAACDLMLNFYGLAKRERVVAFVQKKSVNVFGIFLGELASIKRELEQFRKNPQLPIAAEHPQFAGRAMWAKGVALRIQRQWEIMEELIEAGVLHASKEQASARDGYQNLCVLLEAFTVQTFGEWQNDLKSLGEDKLPKRLAQHLLCRPDDGGRNIAVSAMTGARGYHIENNFDKGLLRVLKEVYYWEKIQGSGIVVPYAAHDLASHREHIRVVREHVMRVVREYNEIIDALSAEERKLFAQHLKNLDRKIGPGLQKYTWTSPGIKEYFVRDACRECSKVYDIVKQYKSNDMKIVEACAAMERKLLIRIEKKVVYRASEFKQMQASYKA
;
A
#
# COMPACT_ATOMS: atom_id res chain seq x y z
N LYS A 1 -38.87 -25.14 87.00
CA LYS A 1 -39.30 -23.88 86.35
C LYS A 1 -38.90 -23.97 84.89
N ALA A 2 -39.86 -24.09 83.97
CA ALA A 2 -39.57 -24.09 82.53
C ALA A 2 -38.99 -22.71 82.14
N ALA A 3 -37.93 -22.71 81.33
CA ALA A 3 -37.34 -21.48 80.81
C ALA A 3 -38.36 -20.75 79.94
N LYS A 4 -38.58 -19.46 80.19
CA LYS A 4 -39.39 -18.63 79.29
C LYS A 4 -38.67 -18.57 77.94
N PRO A 5 -39.34 -18.90 76.82
CA PRO A 5 -38.74 -18.72 75.51
C PRO A 5 -38.44 -17.23 75.30
N TRP A 6 -37.27 -16.95 74.73
CA TRP A 6 -36.87 -15.62 74.30
C TRP A 6 -37.84 -15.15 73.21
N ASP A 7 -38.75 -14.24 73.56
CA ASP A 7 -39.69 -13.61 72.63
C ASP A 7 -39.14 -12.22 72.29
N PHE A 8 -38.26 -12.16 71.29
CA PHE A 8 -37.68 -10.90 70.80
C PHE A 8 -38.48 -10.42 69.59
N PRO A 9 -38.97 -9.18 69.57
CA PRO A 9 -39.56 -8.60 68.38
C PRO A 9 -38.44 -8.26 67.38
N GLU A 10 -37.95 -9.28 66.66
CA GLU A 10 -36.85 -9.19 65.69
C GLU A 10 -37.04 -8.02 64.73
N GLY A 11 -38.26 -7.81 64.22
CA GLY A 11 -38.57 -6.74 63.28
C GLY A 11 -38.32 -5.32 63.80
N SER A 12 -38.40 -5.06 65.12
CA SER A 12 -38.12 -3.74 65.70
C SER A 12 -36.63 -3.51 65.93
N ILE A 13 -35.90 -4.59 66.26
CA ILE A 13 -34.48 -4.55 66.59
C ILE A 13 -33.64 -4.42 65.33
N PHE A 14 -34.02 -5.12 64.27
CA PHE A 14 -33.30 -5.07 63.01
C PHE A 14 -33.69 -3.89 62.12
N ALA A 15 -34.88 -3.28 62.30
CA ALA A 15 -35.32 -2.16 61.44
C ALA A 15 -34.32 -1.01 61.30
N GLN A 16 -33.66 -0.60 62.40
CA GLN A 16 -32.65 0.46 62.35
C GLN A 16 -31.36 0.01 61.65
N ILE A 17 -30.96 -1.25 61.87
CA ILE A 17 -29.77 -1.84 61.25
C ILE A 17 -30.04 -2.01 59.74
N ASP A 18 -31.18 -2.55 59.36
CA ASP A 18 -31.59 -2.76 57.97
C ASP A 18 -31.69 -1.43 57.22
N ALA A 19 -32.27 -0.39 57.85
CA ALA A 19 -32.30 0.95 57.28
C ALA A 19 -30.90 1.54 57.09
N PHE A 20 -29.98 1.32 58.04
CA PHE A 20 -28.59 1.77 57.94
C PHE A 20 -27.84 1.02 56.83
N VAL A 21 -28.02 -0.30 56.74
CA VAL A 21 -27.46 -1.14 55.67
C VAL A 21 -27.96 -0.67 54.31
N GLN A 22 -29.26 -0.34 54.19
CA GLN A 22 -29.82 0.21 52.96
C GLN A 22 -29.20 1.56 52.59
N ARG A 23 -28.92 2.45 53.55
CA ARG A 23 -28.21 3.71 53.28
C ARG A 23 -26.79 3.49 52.78
N CYS A 24 -26.06 2.55 53.39
CA CYS A 24 -24.74 2.16 52.90
C CYS A 24 -24.80 1.63 51.47
N ALA A 25 -25.80 0.80 51.15
CA ALA A 25 -26.02 0.31 49.79
C ALA A 25 -26.33 1.44 48.80
N ASP A 26 -27.16 2.41 49.19
CA ASP A 26 -27.46 3.60 48.37
C ASP A 26 -26.20 4.44 48.13
N LEU A 27 -25.36 4.65 49.15
CA LEU A 27 -24.09 5.38 49.02
C LEU A 27 -23.09 4.65 48.13
N ILE A 28 -23.04 3.32 48.20
CA ILE A 28 -22.23 2.51 47.28
C ILE A 28 -22.72 2.72 45.84
N ASP A 29 -24.03 2.72 45.59
CA ASP A 29 -24.59 2.97 44.25
C ASP A 29 -24.20 4.37 43.74
N VAL A 30 -24.23 5.40 44.60
CA VAL A 30 -23.75 6.75 44.27
C VAL A 30 -22.26 6.75 43.90
N CYS A 31 -21.41 6.06 44.67
CA CYS A 31 -19.99 5.93 44.39
C CYS A 31 -19.73 5.24 43.04
N VAL A 32 -20.41 4.13 42.75
CA VAL A 32 -20.32 3.44 41.46
C VAL A 32 -20.82 4.33 40.32
N GLY A 33 -21.87 5.11 40.55
CA GLY A 33 -22.32 6.13 39.60
C GLY A 33 -21.27 7.19 39.30
N ARG A 34 -20.59 7.67 40.35
CA ARG A 34 -19.50 8.63 40.20
C ARG A 34 -18.34 8.04 39.39
N GLU A 35 -17.98 6.79 39.63
CA GLU A 35 -16.95 6.11 38.83
C GLU A 35 -17.36 5.91 37.37
N GLN A 36 -18.65 5.72 37.09
CA GLN A 36 -19.17 5.54 35.73
C GLN A 36 -19.28 6.86 34.94
N PHE A 37 -19.77 7.91 35.60
CA PHE A 37 -20.21 9.14 34.92
C PHE A 37 -19.30 10.33 35.15
N ALA A 38 -18.44 10.33 36.17
CA ALA A 38 -17.67 11.51 36.59
C ALA A 38 -16.16 11.26 36.58
N ILE A 39 -15.66 10.67 35.50
CA ILE A 39 -14.28 10.18 35.38
C ILE A 39 -13.27 11.33 35.39
N MET A 40 -13.56 12.46 34.74
CA MET A 40 -12.64 13.58 34.68
C MET A 40 -12.52 14.28 36.04
N SER A 41 -13.63 14.38 36.79
CA SER A 41 -13.69 14.92 38.16
C SER A 41 -12.91 14.07 39.17
N LEU A 42 -12.66 12.80 38.84
CA LEU A 42 -11.81 11.89 39.63
C LEU A 42 -10.31 12.07 39.32
N GLY A 43 -9.94 13.03 38.45
CA GLY A 43 -8.55 13.27 38.06
C GLY A 43 -7.96 12.17 37.18
N ARG A 44 -8.82 11.37 36.53
CA ARG A 44 -8.39 10.34 35.57
C ARG A 44 -8.50 10.90 34.17
N ASP A 45 -7.46 10.68 33.36
CA ASP A 45 -7.50 11.05 31.95
C ASP A 45 -8.50 10.16 31.20
N PRO A 46 -9.46 10.75 30.46
CA PRO A 46 -10.35 9.96 29.63
C PRO A 46 -9.55 9.30 28.50
N PRO A 47 -9.95 8.09 28.06
CA PRO A 47 -9.28 7.42 26.95
C PRO A 47 -9.37 8.26 25.69
N VAL A 48 -8.31 8.22 24.89
CA VAL A 48 -8.25 8.93 23.62
C VAL A 48 -9.08 8.17 22.59
N PHE A 49 -10.22 8.73 22.23
CA PHE A 49 -11.00 8.26 21.10
C PHE A 49 -10.37 8.72 19.79
N THR A 50 -10.33 7.85 18.80
CA THR A 50 -9.80 8.14 17.47
C THR A 50 -10.90 8.03 16.41
N GLY A 51 -10.83 8.83 15.36
CA GLY A 51 -11.76 8.77 14.23
C GLY A 51 -12.65 10.01 14.11
N THR A 52 -13.57 9.99 13.14
CA THR A 52 -14.39 11.15 12.77
C THR A 52 -15.37 11.59 13.86
N LYS A 53 -15.78 10.67 14.74
CA LYS A 53 -16.70 10.95 15.85
C LYS A 53 -16.00 11.16 17.20
N ALA A 54 -14.66 11.20 17.25
CA ALA A 54 -13.92 11.32 18.51
C ALA A 54 -14.38 12.53 19.34
N ASP A 55 -14.44 13.72 18.71
CA ASP A 55 -14.87 14.96 19.37
C ASP A 55 -16.32 14.90 19.86
N GLU A 56 -17.21 14.26 19.08
CA GLU A 56 -18.63 14.09 19.46
C GLU A 56 -18.77 13.19 20.69
N ILE A 57 -18.00 12.09 20.75
CA ILE A 57 -17.98 11.17 21.89
C ILE A 57 -17.44 11.88 23.13
N SER A 58 -16.31 12.58 23.01
CA SER A 58 -15.72 13.32 24.14
C SER A 58 -16.66 14.40 24.67
N LYS A 59 -17.36 15.13 23.80
CA LYS A 59 -18.41 16.08 24.20
C LYS A 59 -19.57 15.39 24.91
N SER A 60 -20.07 14.29 24.35
CA SER A 60 -21.17 13.52 24.97
C SER A 60 -20.80 13.00 26.36
N LEU A 61 -19.58 12.48 26.54
CA LEU A 61 -19.08 12.05 27.85
C LEU A 61 -18.95 13.22 28.83
N SER A 62 -18.49 14.38 28.36
CA SER A 62 -18.39 15.61 29.17
C SER A 62 -19.78 16.12 29.61
N GLU A 63 -20.77 16.06 28.72
CA GLU A 63 -22.16 16.43 29.03
C GLU A 63 -22.81 15.48 30.04
N ILE A 64 -22.57 14.17 29.91
CA ILE A 64 -23.01 13.16 30.88
C ILE A 64 -22.40 13.45 32.25
N GLU A 65 -21.09 13.76 32.30
CA GLU A 65 -20.39 14.11 33.53
C GLU A 65 -20.97 15.37 34.19
N PHE A 66 -21.11 16.45 33.43
CA PHE A 66 -21.70 17.68 33.93
C PHE A 66 -23.10 17.46 34.50
N THR A 67 -23.92 16.65 33.82
CA THR A 67 -25.29 16.34 34.25
C THR A 67 -25.30 15.50 35.52
N PHE A 68 -24.39 14.54 35.67
CA PHE A 68 -24.22 13.76 36.90
C PHE A 68 -23.78 14.62 38.08
N LEU A 69 -22.77 15.48 37.89
CA LEU A 69 -22.29 16.34 38.97
C LEU A 69 -23.40 17.29 39.45
N ARG A 70 -24.19 17.84 38.52
CA ARG A 70 -25.32 18.71 38.84
C ARG A 70 -26.44 17.98 39.60
N SER A 71 -26.72 16.72 39.28
CA SER A 71 -27.76 15.96 39.98
C SER A 71 -27.29 15.44 41.35
N ALA A 72 -26.00 15.15 41.48
CA ALA A 72 -25.39 14.74 42.74
C ALA A 72 -25.15 15.92 43.71
N ASP A 73 -25.15 17.16 43.23
CA ASP A 73 -24.95 18.37 44.05
C ASP A 73 -25.86 18.38 45.28
N ARG A 74 -27.15 18.04 45.12
CA ARG A 74 -28.13 17.96 46.22
C ARG A 74 -27.66 17.09 47.39
N LEU A 75 -26.93 16.01 47.10
CA LEU A 75 -26.40 15.10 48.12
C LEU A 75 -25.10 15.63 48.75
N TRP A 76 -24.31 16.41 48.02
CA TRP A 76 -23.05 16.99 48.51
C TRP A 76 -23.24 18.22 49.40
N ILE A 77 -24.31 18.99 49.19
CA ILE A 77 -24.69 20.15 50.01
C ILE A 77 -25.82 19.85 50.99
N ALA A 78 -26.10 18.58 51.27
CA ALA A 78 -27.14 18.16 52.22
C ALA A 78 -26.90 18.79 53.61
N ASP A 79 -27.95 19.35 54.20
CA ASP A 79 -27.92 20.03 55.52
C ASP A 79 -28.11 19.09 56.72
N TYR A 80 -28.09 17.77 56.46
CA TYR A 80 -28.35 16.71 57.42
C TYR A 80 -27.31 15.60 57.33
N ASP A 81 -27.22 14.76 58.36
CA ASP A 81 -26.36 13.58 58.32
C ASP A 81 -26.98 12.51 57.39
N ILE A 82 -26.30 12.25 56.27
CA ILE A 82 -26.70 11.25 55.27
C ILE A 82 -26.72 9.82 55.81
N LEU A 83 -26.09 9.54 56.96
CA LEU A 83 -26.14 8.23 57.62
C LEU A 83 -27.19 8.15 58.74
N ASP A 84 -27.82 9.26 59.12
CA ASP A 84 -28.91 9.24 60.11
C ASP A 84 -30.19 8.66 59.52
N VAL A 85 -30.50 7.42 59.89
CA VAL A 85 -31.72 6.69 59.48
C VAL A 85 -33.03 7.40 59.83
N LYS A 86 -33.02 8.37 60.76
CA LYS A 86 -34.22 9.18 61.09
C LYS A 86 -34.44 10.33 60.12
N ALA A 87 -33.42 10.73 59.35
CA ALA A 87 -33.50 11.83 58.40
C ALA A 87 -34.22 11.39 57.11
N GLY A 88 -35.55 11.49 57.06
CA GLY A 88 -36.36 11.03 55.92
C GLY A 88 -36.01 11.64 54.56
N LYS A 89 -35.39 12.83 54.53
CA LYS A 89 -34.98 13.56 53.31
C LYS A 89 -34.05 12.75 52.39
N TRP A 90 -33.19 11.88 52.94
CA TRP A 90 -32.27 11.04 52.16
C TRP A 90 -32.98 10.25 51.06
N HIS A 91 -34.13 9.65 51.38
CA HIS A 91 -34.85 8.80 50.43
C HIS A 91 -35.36 9.59 49.23
N GLU A 92 -35.76 10.85 49.43
CA GLU A 92 -36.20 11.75 48.36
C GLU A 92 -35.00 12.20 47.51
N ASP A 93 -33.93 12.68 48.15
CA ASP A 93 -32.74 13.20 47.46
C ASP A 93 -32.03 12.12 46.64
N TYR A 94 -31.80 10.94 47.25
CA TYR A 94 -31.24 9.79 46.54
C TYR A 94 -32.20 9.27 45.47
N GLY A 95 -33.51 9.27 45.72
CA GLY A 95 -34.51 8.87 44.71
C GLY A 95 -34.42 9.69 43.42
N VAL A 96 -34.20 11.00 43.54
CA VAL A 96 -33.97 11.90 42.39
C VAL A 96 -32.67 11.55 41.66
N LEU A 97 -31.56 11.40 42.37
CA LEU A 97 -30.28 11.02 41.75
C LEU A 97 -30.39 9.65 41.07
N LYS A 98 -31.00 8.66 41.72
CA LYS A 98 -31.18 7.31 41.19
C LYS A 98 -31.99 7.30 39.90
N HIS A 99 -33.02 8.15 39.79
CA HIS A 99 -33.75 8.31 38.54
C HIS A 99 -32.86 8.93 37.46
N GLN A 100 -32.14 10.01 37.79
CA GLN A 100 -31.24 10.66 36.85
C GLN A 100 -30.11 9.72 36.37
N MET A 101 -29.60 8.84 37.23
CA MET A 101 -28.59 7.85 36.85
C MET A 101 -29.11 6.88 35.79
N LYS A 102 -30.39 6.50 35.83
CA LYS A 102 -30.99 5.64 34.78
C LYS A 102 -31.05 6.36 33.43
N ASP A 103 -31.32 7.66 33.43
CA ASP A 103 -31.32 8.48 32.22
C ASP A 103 -29.90 8.65 31.68
N LEU A 104 -28.92 8.86 32.57
CA LEU A 104 -27.50 8.92 32.22
C LEU A 104 -27.00 7.59 31.65
N GLU A 105 -27.45 6.45 32.16
CA GLU A 105 -27.16 5.14 31.53
C GLU A 105 -27.68 5.08 30.09
N ILE A 106 -28.89 5.59 29.84
CA ILE A 106 -29.45 5.63 28.47
C ILE A 106 -28.60 6.53 27.58
N MET A 107 -28.26 7.73 28.03
CA MET A 107 -27.37 8.66 27.32
C MET A 107 -26.02 7.99 27.01
N TYR A 108 -25.44 7.30 27.99
CA TYR A 108 -24.16 6.59 27.83
C TYR A 108 -24.25 5.46 26.80
N THR A 109 -25.32 4.66 26.82
CA THR A 109 -25.52 3.61 25.80
C THR A 109 -25.76 4.19 24.41
N ASN A 110 -26.38 5.37 24.30
CA ASN A 110 -26.54 6.08 23.03
C ASN A 110 -25.21 6.63 22.52
N ALA A 111 -24.35 7.16 23.40
CA ALA A 111 -23.00 7.57 23.06
C ALA A 111 -22.17 6.38 22.52
N ILE A 112 -22.24 5.22 23.19
CA ILE A 112 -21.61 3.98 22.71
C ILE A 112 -22.17 3.59 21.33
N ASN A 113 -23.50 3.63 21.13
CA ASN A 113 -24.10 3.34 19.83
C ASN A 113 -23.56 4.24 18.72
N SER A 114 -23.61 5.56 18.93
CA SER A 114 -23.13 6.55 17.97
C SER A 114 -21.66 6.34 17.64
N ALA A 115 -20.84 5.99 18.62
CA ALA A 115 -19.42 5.74 18.43
C ALA A 115 -19.14 4.55 17.50
N PHE A 116 -19.96 3.48 17.58
CA PHE A 116 -19.85 2.31 16.71
C PHE A 116 -20.48 2.52 15.32
N GLU A 117 -21.23 3.59 15.09
CA GLU A 117 -21.75 3.93 13.77
C GLU A 117 -20.60 4.34 12.83
N ASN A 118 -20.58 3.78 11.63
CA ASN A 118 -19.57 4.03 10.58
C ASN A 118 -18.16 3.53 10.89
N VAL A 119 -17.97 2.70 11.92
CA VAL A 119 -16.70 1.98 12.12
C VAL A 119 -16.58 0.87 11.07
N SER A 120 -15.59 0.98 10.20
CA SER A 120 -15.40 0.07 9.06
C SER A 120 -14.17 -0.83 9.18
N THR A 121 -13.26 -0.56 10.13
CA THR A 121 -12.03 -1.33 10.31
C THR A 121 -12.05 -2.11 11.63
N VAL A 122 -11.49 -3.31 11.61
CA VAL A 122 -11.41 -4.18 12.79
C VAL A 122 -10.58 -3.54 13.90
N GLN A 123 -9.46 -2.88 13.55
CA GLN A 123 -8.62 -2.19 14.52
C GLN A 123 -9.40 -1.10 15.27
N ALA A 124 -10.08 -0.20 14.55
CA ALA A 124 -10.84 0.88 15.18
C ALA A 124 -11.99 0.33 16.05
N ALA A 125 -12.62 -0.77 15.63
CA ALA A 125 -13.65 -1.43 16.41
C ALA A 125 -13.10 -2.05 17.71
N CYS A 126 -11.91 -2.65 17.65
CA CYS A 126 -11.20 -3.20 18.81
C CYS A 126 -10.78 -2.10 19.80
N ASP A 127 -10.17 -1.01 19.31
CA ASP A 127 -9.74 0.12 20.14
C ASP A 127 -10.93 0.78 20.85
N LEU A 128 -12.04 0.97 20.13
CA LEU A 128 -13.26 1.53 20.69
C LEU A 128 -13.87 0.63 21.77
N MET A 129 -13.87 -0.68 21.51
CA MET A 129 -14.36 -1.67 22.45
C MET A 129 -13.52 -1.68 23.74
N LEU A 130 -12.19 -1.66 23.61
CA LEU A 130 -11.27 -1.61 24.74
C LEU A 130 -11.47 -0.34 25.58
N ASN A 131 -11.60 0.81 24.93
CA ASN A 131 -11.85 2.09 25.58
C ASN A 131 -13.16 2.07 26.39
N PHE A 132 -14.28 1.67 25.77
CA PHE A 132 -15.57 1.64 26.49
C PHE A 132 -15.63 0.55 27.56
N TYR A 133 -14.96 -0.58 27.37
CA TYR A 133 -14.88 -1.62 28.39
C TYR A 133 -14.13 -1.12 29.63
N GLY A 134 -13.04 -0.38 29.46
CA GLY A 134 -12.31 0.25 30.57
C GLY A 134 -13.17 1.28 31.34
N LEU A 135 -14.04 1.99 30.64
CA LEU A 135 -14.94 3.00 31.22
C LEU A 135 -16.23 2.42 31.83
N ALA A 136 -16.63 1.20 31.46
CA ALA A 136 -17.84 0.59 31.98
C ALA A 136 -17.62 0.10 33.43
N LYS A 137 -18.47 0.58 34.35
CA LYS A 137 -18.48 0.23 35.79
C LYS A 137 -19.84 -0.29 36.23
N ARG A 138 -20.93 0.33 35.77
CA ARG A 138 -22.31 -0.10 36.09
C ARG A 138 -22.71 -1.30 35.24
N GLU A 139 -23.41 -2.27 35.85
CA GLU A 139 -23.81 -3.54 35.21
C GLU A 139 -24.52 -3.35 33.87
N ARG A 140 -25.45 -2.39 33.77
CA ARG A 140 -26.19 -2.12 32.54
C ARG A 140 -25.27 -1.63 31.40
N VAL A 141 -24.31 -0.77 31.73
CA VAL A 141 -23.33 -0.26 30.75
C VAL A 141 -22.37 -1.36 30.35
N VAL A 142 -21.88 -2.16 31.31
CA VAL A 142 -21.01 -3.32 31.06
C VAL A 142 -21.70 -4.32 30.12
N ALA A 143 -22.95 -4.71 30.43
CA ALA A 143 -23.72 -5.63 29.60
C ALA A 143 -23.96 -5.06 28.18
N PHE A 144 -24.17 -3.75 28.07
CA PHE A 144 -24.34 -3.10 26.77
C PHE A 144 -23.06 -3.08 25.94
N VAL A 145 -21.91 -2.75 26.56
CA VAL A 145 -20.60 -2.82 25.91
C VAL A 145 -20.32 -4.25 25.46
N GLN A 146 -20.51 -5.24 26.34
CA GLN A 146 -20.33 -6.66 25.99
C GLN A 146 -21.19 -7.09 24.80
N LYS A 147 -22.45 -6.62 24.71
CA LYS A 147 -23.32 -6.87 23.55
C LYS A 147 -22.75 -6.31 22.24
N LYS A 148 -21.96 -5.23 22.29
CA LYS A 148 -21.29 -4.65 21.11
C LYS A 148 -20.14 -5.50 20.57
N SER A 149 -19.67 -6.51 21.30
CA SER A 149 -18.68 -7.48 20.78
C SER A 149 -19.13 -8.11 19.45
N VAL A 150 -20.44 -8.34 19.28
CA VAL A 150 -21.04 -8.89 18.05
C VAL A 150 -20.74 -8.00 16.83
N ASN A 151 -20.71 -6.68 17.00
CA ASN A 151 -20.41 -5.76 15.91
C ASN A 151 -18.95 -5.89 15.45
N VAL A 152 -18.01 -6.06 16.39
CA VAL A 152 -16.58 -6.26 16.09
C VAL A 152 -16.38 -7.52 15.27
N PHE A 153 -16.99 -8.63 15.69
CA PHE A 153 -16.97 -9.89 14.92
C PHE A 153 -17.65 -9.74 13.55
N GLY A 154 -18.75 -8.97 13.46
CA GLY A 154 -19.44 -8.67 12.21
C GLY A 154 -18.56 -7.93 11.19
N ILE A 155 -17.78 -6.94 11.64
CA ILE A 155 -16.84 -6.20 10.79
C ILE A 155 -15.74 -7.15 10.28
N PHE A 156 -15.18 -7.98 11.16
CA PHE A 156 -14.15 -8.97 10.78
C PHE A 156 -14.70 -10.01 9.78
N LEU A 157 -15.90 -10.54 10.01
CA LEU A 157 -16.56 -11.45 9.07
C LEU A 157 -16.80 -10.81 7.70
N GLY A 158 -17.19 -9.53 7.67
CA GLY A 158 -17.33 -8.75 6.43
C GLY A 158 -16.00 -8.60 5.68
N GLU A 159 -14.91 -8.38 6.41
CA GLU A 159 -13.55 -8.32 5.86
C GLU A 159 -13.11 -9.68 5.27
N LEU A 160 -13.34 -10.78 5.99
CA LEU A 160 -13.07 -12.14 5.49
C LEU A 160 -13.87 -12.42 4.20
N ALA A 161 -15.13 -12.00 4.14
CA ALA A 161 -15.96 -12.15 2.95
C ALA A 161 -15.46 -11.29 1.78
N SER A 162 -14.97 -10.08 2.04
CA SER A 162 -14.34 -9.24 1.01
C SER A 162 -13.12 -9.93 0.39
N ILE A 163 -12.27 -10.49 1.23
CA ILE A 163 -11.05 -11.17 0.80
C ILE A 163 -11.36 -12.42 -0.02
N LYS A 164 -12.39 -13.18 0.34
CA LYS A 164 -12.86 -14.31 -0.47
C LYS A 164 -13.33 -13.87 -1.85
N ARG A 165 -14.05 -12.76 -1.96
CA ARG A 165 -14.45 -12.17 -3.25
C ARG A 165 -13.25 -11.73 -4.08
N GLU A 166 -12.24 -11.13 -3.46
CA GLU A 166 -10.98 -10.77 -4.14
C GLU A 166 -10.26 -12.01 -4.67
N LEU A 167 -10.19 -13.09 -3.88
CA LEU A 167 -9.59 -14.36 -4.31
C LEU A 167 -10.32 -14.98 -5.50
N GLU A 168 -11.65 -14.92 -5.54
CA GLU A 168 -12.43 -15.34 -6.70
C GLU A 168 -12.18 -14.47 -7.93
N GLN A 169 -12.00 -13.16 -7.75
CA GLN A 169 -11.64 -12.25 -8.84
C GLN A 169 -10.27 -12.61 -9.43
N PHE A 170 -9.27 -12.95 -8.61
CA PHE A 170 -7.98 -13.45 -9.09
C PHE A 170 -8.10 -14.71 -9.96
N ARG A 171 -8.99 -15.64 -9.58
CA ARG A 171 -9.24 -16.85 -10.37
C ARG A 171 -9.84 -16.52 -11.74
N LYS A 172 -10.67 -15.47 -11.83
CA LYS A 172 -11.32 -15.03 -13.07
C LYS A 172 -10.42 -14.13 -13.93
N ASN A 173 -9.72 -13.18 -13.32
CA ASN A 173 -8.81 -12.26 -13.98
C ASN A 173 -7.46 -12.24 -13.24
N PRO A 174 -6.47 -12.98 -13.76
CA PRO A 174 -5.22 -13.20 -13.04
C PRO A 174 -4.26 -12.00 -12.99
N GLN A 175 -4.68 -10.83 -13.50
CA GLN A 175 -3.85 -9.62 -13.67
C GLN A 175 -4.21 -8.47 -12.70
N LEU A 176 -5.30 -8.59 -11.95
CA LEU A 176 -5.73 -7.61 -10.94
C LEU A 176 -5.69 -8.29 -9.56
N PRO A 177 -5.20 -7.64 -8.49
CA PRO A 177 -4.63 -6.30 -8.28
C PRO A 177 -3.10 -6.38 -8.08
N ILE A 178 -2.40 -7.12 -8.94
CA ILE A 178 -0.95 -7.23 -8.89
C ILE A 178 -0.36 -5.92 -9.41
N ALA A 179 0.48 -5.23 -8.62
CA ALA A 179 1.14 -4.01 -9.13
C ALA A 179 1.94 -4.35 -10.40
N ALA A 180 1.93 -3.45 -11.40
CA ALA A 180 2.44 -3.72 -12.76
C ALA A 180 3.88 -4.26 -12.82
N GLU A 181 4.68 -4.04 -11.78
CA GLU A 181 6.07 -4.50 -11.67
C GLU A 181 6.23 -5.93 -11.14
N HIS A 182 5.21 -6.47 -10.47
CA HIS A 182 5.23 -7.80 -9.89
C HIS A 182 5.00 -8.88 -10.96
N PRO A 183 5.63 -10.04 -10.80
CA PRO A 183 5.52 -11.11 -11.77
C PRO A 183 4.20 -11.87 -11.60
N GLN A 184 3.83 -12.65 -12.61
CA GLN A 184 2.50 -13.21 -12.75
C GLN A 184 2.15 -14.21 -11.65
N PHE A 185 3.08 -15.09 -11.26
CA PHE A 185 2.82 -16.16 -10.31
C PHE A 185 3.21 -15.76 -8.88
N ALA A 186 4.47 -15.38 -8.65
CA ALA A 186 4.95 -14.96 -7.35
C ALA A 186 4.26 -13.68 -6.85
N GLY A 187 3.78 -12.81 -7.75
CA GLY A 187 2.96 -11.65 -7.38
C GLY A 187 1.63 -12.04 -6.72
N ARG A 188 0.96 -13.09 -7.22
CA ARG A 188 -0.28 -13.63 -6.62
C ARG A 188 -0.01 -14.28 -5.27
N ALA A 189 1.06 -15.06 -5.18
CA ALA A 189 1.47 -15.67 -3.92
C ALA A 189 1.84 -14.62 -2.87
N MET A 190 2.52 -13.53 -3.26
CA MET A 190 2.81 -12.42 -2.35
C MET A 190 1.56 -11.72 -1.86
N TRP A 191 0.59 -11.48 -2.75
CA TRP A 191 -0.69 -10.92 -2.33
C TRP A 191 -1.37 -11.84 -1.31
N ALA A 192 -1.45 -13.15 -1.58
CA ALA A 192 -2.08 -14.10 -0.67
C ALA A 192 -1.37 -14.16 0.68
N LYS A 193 -0.03 -14.17 0.70
CA LYS A 193 0.77 -14.13 1.93
C LYS A 193 0.60 -12.81 2.69
N GLY A 194 0.59 -11.67 1.99
CA GLY A 194 0.38 -10.37 2.59
C GLY A 194 -1.00 -10.23 3.24
N VAL A 195 -2.04 -10.76 2.58
CA VAL A 195 -3.39 -10.85 3.12
C VAL A 195 -3.44 -11.78 4.33
N ALA A 196 -2.83 -12.97 4.25
CA ALA A 196 -2.77 -13.91 5.37
C ALA A 196 -2.14 -13.28 6.62
N LEU A 197 -0.99 -12.61 6.48
CA LEU A 197 -0.31 -11.90 7.58
C LEU A 197 -1.17 -10.77 8.16
N ARG A 198 -1.89 -10.04 7.30
CA ARG A 198 -2.76 -8.94 7.73
C ARG A 198 -3.94 -9.45 8.58
N ILE A 199 -4.60 -10.52 8.12
CA ILE A 199 -5.72 -11.12 8.85
C ILE A 199 -5.23 -11.79 10.14
N GLN A 200 -4.08 -12.46 10.09
CA GLN A 200 -3.46 -13.06 11.26
C GLN A 200 -3.26 -12.02 12.37
N ARG A 201 -2.66 -10.86 12.04
CA ARG A 201 -2.48 -9.77 13.01
C ARG A 201 -3.81 -9.25 13.57
N GLN A 202 -4.84 -9.13 12.73
CA GLN A 202 -6.17 -8.71 13.19
C GLN A 202 -6.78 -9.74 14.14
N TRP A 203 -6.64 -11.03 13.82
CA TRP A 203 -7.13 -12.12 14.66
C TRP A 203 -6.38 -12.20 16.00
N GLU A 204 -5.06 -12.06 16.01
CA GLU A 204 -4.23 -12.06 17.23
C GLU A 204 -4.71 -10.98 18.22
N ILE A 205 -4.95 -9.75 17.75
CA ILE A 205 -5.48 -8.66 18.58
C ILE A 205 -6.88 -9.02 19.12
N MET A 206 -7.74 -9.61 18.29
CA MET A 206 -9.07 -10.03 18.74
C MET A 206 -9.00 -11.18 19.75
N GLU A 207 -8.05 -12.12 19.59
CA GLU A 207 -7.82 -13.23 20.51
C GLU A 207 -7.34 -12.73 21.88
N GLU A 208 -6.40 -11.79 21.91
CA GLU A 208 -5.98 -11.10 23.15
C GLU A 208 -7.17 -10.42 23.85
N LEU A 209 -8.06 -9.77 23.10
CA LEU A 209 -9.26 -9.14 23.65
C LEU A 209 -10.33 -10.14 24.12
N ILE A 210 -10.40 -11.32 23.50
CA ILE A 210 -11.26 -12.43 23.96
C ILE A 210 -10.72 -12.97 25.29
N GLU A 211 -9.41 -13.19 25.40
CA GLU A 211 -8.76 -13.70 26.62
C GLU A 211 -8.88 -12.70 27.78
N ALA A 212 -8.78 -11.40 27.49
CA ALA A 212 -9.01 -10.33 28.47
C ALA A 212 -10.49 -10.19 28.91
N GLY A 213 -11.42 -10.93 28.30
CA GLY A 213 -12.86 -10.84 28.59
C GLY A 213 -13.53 -9.56 28.09
N VAL A 214 -12.84 -8.79 27.24
CA VAL A 214 -13.37 -7.57 26.60
C VAL A 214 -14.36 -7.96 25.51
N LEU A 215 -13.97 -8.87 24.62
CA LEU A 215 -14.85 -9.44 23.60
C LEU A 215 -15.56 -10.68 24.14
N HIS A 216 -16.87 -10.55 24.36
CA HIS A 216 -17.66 -11.64 24.94
C HIS A 216 -17.92 -12.75 23.91
N ALA A 217 -17.89 -13.99 24.40
CA ALA A 217 -18.27 -15.16 23.64
C ALA A 217 -19.67 -15.06 23.02
N SER A 218 -19.76 -15.36 21.73
CA SER A 218 -20.96 -15.23 20.90
C SER A 218 -20.94 -16.24 19.75
N LYS A 219 -22.08 -16.45 19.06
CA LYS A 219 -22.13 -17.30 17.86
C LYS A 219 -21.26 -16.74 16.73
N GLU A 220 -21.17 -15.41 16.69
CA GLU A 220 -20.37 -14.64 15.75
C GLU A 220 -18.87 -14.82 16.01
N GLN A 221 -18.44 -14.96 17.27
CA GLN A 221 -17.06 -15.32 17.60
C GLN A 221 -16.67 -16.68 17.03
N ALA A 222 -17.51 -17.71 17.23
CA ALA A 222 -17.26 -19.04 16.68
C ALA A 222 -17.19 -19.00 15.14
N SER A 223 -18.14 -18.30 14.52
CA SER A 223 -18.17 -18.08 13.07
C SER A 223 -16.94 -17.33 12.55
N ALA A 224 -16.45 -16.33 13.31
CA ALA A 224 -15.25 -15.57 12.98
C ALA A 224 -13.99 -16.44 13.06
N ARG A 225 -13.88 -17.28 14.10
CA ARG A 225 -12.77 -18.24 14.26
C ARG A 225 -12.73 -19.26 13.12
N ASP A 226 -13.86 -19.89 12.83
CA ASP A 226 -13.96 -20.86 11.74
C ASP A 226 -13.71 -20.18 10.39
N GLY A 227 -14.24 -18.97 10.20
CA GLY A 227 -14.03 -18.16 9.00
C GLY A 227 -12.56 -17.83 8.77
N TYR A 228 -11.85 -17.45 9.83
CA TYR A 228 -10.42 -17.15 9.84
C TYR A 228 -9.59 -18.39 9.49
N GLN A 229 -9.82 -19.51 10.20
CA GLN A 229 -9.09 -20.76 9.96
C GLN A 229 -9.29 -21.26 8.52
N ASN A 230 -10.53 -21.28 8.04
CA ASN A 230 -10.86 -21.68 6.67
C ASN A 230 -10.18 -20.78 5.64
N LEU A 231 -10.11 -19.47 5.89
CA LEU A 231 -9.46 -18.54 4.96
C LEU A 231 -7.95 -18.71 4.95
N CYS A 232 -7.31 -18.97 6.09
CA CYS A 232 -5.88 -19.25 6.17
C CYS A 232 -5.52 -20.49 5.32
N VAL A 233 -6.26 -21.58 5.49
CA VAL A 233 -6.08 -22.80 4.69
C VAL A 233 -6.29 -22.52 3.21
N LEU A 234 -7.30 -21.72 2.85
CA LEU A 234 -7.57 -21.36 1.45
C LEU A 234 -6.43 -20.54 0.83
N LEU A 235 -5.86 -19.57 1.57
CA LEU A 235 -4.76 -18.73 1.11
C LEU A 235 -3.45 -19.52 0.96
N GLU A 236 -3.19 -20.44 1.89
CA GLU A 236 -2.04 -21.35 1.80
C GLU A 236 -2.17 -22.29 0.60
N ALA A 237 -3.34 -22.92 0.43
CA ALA A 237 -3.62 -23.77 -0.73
C ALA A 237 -3.49 -23.01 -2.06
N PHE A 238 -3.97 -21.78 -2.13
CA PHE A 238 -3.82 -20.91 -3.31
C PHE A 238 -2.34 -20.60 -3.61
N THR A 239 -1.53 -20.37 -2.58
CA THR A 239 -0.09 -20.11 -2.71
C THR A 239 0.64 -21.33 -3.28
N VAL A 240 0.36 -22.52 -2.74
CA VAL A 240 0.93 -23.80 -3.22
C VAL A 240 0.47 -24.11 -4.64
N GLN A 241 -0.81 -23.91 -4.96
CA GLN A 241 -1.35 -24.10 -6.30
C GLN A 241 -0.64 -23.19 -7.31
N THR A 242 -0.51 -21.90 -7.00
CA THR A 242 0.17 -20.92 -7.86
C THR A 242 1.63 -21.28 -8.09
N PHE A 243 2.30 -21.82 -7.06
CA PHE A 243 3.66 -22.33 -7.20
C PHE A 243 3.74 -23.53 -8.15
N GLY A 244 2.80 -24.48 -8.05
CA GLY A 244 2.70 -25.61 -8.98
C GLY A 244 2.42 -25.19 -10.43
N GLU A 245 1.57 -24.18 -10.63
CA GLU A 245 1.34 -23.57 -11.95
C GLU A 245 2.62 -22.97 -12.53
N TRP A 246 3.40 -22.25 -11.71
CA TRP A 246 4.70 -21.72 -12.12
C TRP A 246 5.72 -22.82 -12.45
N GLN A 247 5.77 -23.91 -11.67
CA GLN A 247 6.64 -25.05 -11.98
C GLN A 247 6.29 -25.69 -13.33
N ASN A 248 5.00 -25.78 -13.67
CA ASN A 248 4.56 -26.27 -14.97
C ASN A 248 4.92 -25.31 -16.11
N ASP A 249 4.78 -23.99 -15.89
CA ASP A 249 5.23 -22.97 -16.84
C ASP A 249 6.74 -23.05 -17.08
N LEU A 250 7.53 -23.22 -16.01
CA LEU A 250 8.98 -23.38 -16.06
C LEU A 250 9.39 -24.64 -16.83
N LYS A 251 8.70 -25.77 -16.61
CA LYS A 251 8.88 -27.00 -17.40
C LYS A 251 8.55 -26.77 -18.88
N SER A 252 7.47 -26.04 -19.19
CA SER A 252 7.08 -25.72 -20.57
C SER A 252 8.10 -24.83 -21.30
N LEU A 253 8.76 -23.92 -20.56
CA LEU A 253 9.86 -23.10 -21.06
C LEU A 253 11.12 -23.92 -21.34
N GLY A 254 11.18 -25.15 -20.83
CA GLY A 254 12.29 -26.09 -20.95
C GLY A 254 13.34 -25.77 -19.91
N GLU A 255 13.16 -26.29 -18.70
CA GLU A 255 14.10 -26.16 -17.57
C GLU A 255 15.54 -26.51 -17.98
N ASP A 256 15.71 -27.63 -18.71
CA ASP A 256 16.99 -28.09 -19.25
C ASP A 256 17.56 -27.21 -20.38
N LYS A 257 16.74 -26.31 -20.92
CA LYS A 257 17.09 -25.37 -22.00
C LYS A 257 17.36 -23.97 -21.47
N LEU A 258 17.15 -23.68 -20.17
CA LEU A 258 17.46 -22.39 -19.56
C LEU A 258 18.94 -21.98 -19.76
N PRO A 259 19.93 -22.86 -19.52
CA PRO A 259 21.33 -22.54 -19.82
C PRO A 259 21.60 -22.36 -21.32
N LYS A 260 20.88 -23.09 -22.17
CA LYS A 260 20.99 -22.98 -23.64
C LYS A 260 20.41 -21.67 -24.16
N ARG A 261 19.41 -21.08 -23.49
CA ARG A 261 18.88 -19.75 -23.82
C ARG A 261 19.86 -18.63 -23.47
N LEU A 262 20.69 -18.81 -22.44
CA LEU A 262 21.80 -17.91 -22.13
C LEU A 262 22.96 -18.00 -23.15
N ALA A 263 23.04 -19.10 -23.90
CA ALA A 263 24.02 -19.28 -24.98
C ALA A 263 23.64 -18.54 -26.28
N GLN A 264 22.56 -17.75 -26.29
CA GLN A 264 22.23 -16.87 -27.42
C GLN A 264 23.22 -15.72 -27.52
N HIS A 265 23.43 -15.22 -28.75
CA HIS A 265 24.25 -14.05 -29.00
C HIS A 265 23.67 -12.79 -28.34
N LEU A 266 24.54 -11.84 -27.97
CA LEU A 266 24.14 -10.63 -27.23
C LEU A 266 23.21 -9.69 -28.01
N LEU A 267 23.41 -9.63 -29.33
CA LEU A 267 22.73 -8.72 -30.24
C LEU A 267 21.96 -9.50 -31.32
N CYS A 268 20.89 -8.92 -31.82
CA CYS A 268 20.21 -9.38 -33.03
C CYS A 268 19.87 -8.19 -33.95
N ARG A 269 19.68 -8.48 -35.24
CA ARG A 269 19.09 -7.52 -36.19
C ARG A 269 17.59 -7.85 -36.35
N PRO A 270 16.72 -6.83 -36.49
CA PRO A 270 15.27 -7.02 -36.65
C PRO A 270 14.89 -7.95 -37.82
N ASP A 271 15.72 -8.00 -38.87
CA ASP A 271 15.42 -8.72 -40.11
C ASP A 271 15.84 -10.21 -40.10
N ASP A 272 16.65 -10.65 -39.12
CA ASP A 272 17.25 -12.00 -39.09
C ASP A 272 16.36 -13.07 -38.40
N GLY A 273 15.12 -12.75 -38.04
CA GLY A 273 14.22 -13.74 -37.45
C GLY A 273 12.77 -13.31 -37.49
N GLY A 274 11.93 -14.10 -38.15
CA GLY A 274 10.49 -13.91 -38.31
C GLY A 274 9.69 -13.89 -36.99
N ARG A 275 9.92 -12.89 -36.14
CA ARG A 275 9.07 -12.54 -35.02
C ARG A 275 8.11 -11.45 -35.48
N ASN A 276 6.86 -11.85 -35.70
CA ASN A 276 5.65 -11.05 -35.88
C ASN A 276 5.81 -9.56 -35.55
N ILE A 277 5.83 -8.71 -36.58
CA ILE A 277 5.79 -7.26 -36.40
C ILE A 277 4.58 -6.65 -37.11
N ALA A 278 3.43 -6.65 -36.42
CA ALA A 278 2.27 -5.85 -36.82
C ALA A 278 2.44 -4.34 -36.49
N VAL A 279 3.58 -3.94 -35.93
CA VAL A 279 3.87 -2.54 -35.50
C VAL A 279 5.07 -1.93 -36.26
N SER A 280 5.64 -2.60 -37.28
CA SER A 280 6.90 -2.16 -37.94
C SER A 280 6.74 -1.43 -39.27
N ALA A 281 5.52 -1.18 -39.74
CA ALA A 281 5.31 -0.79 -41.14
C ALA A 281 5.49 0.72 -41.45
N MET A 282 6.04 1.56 -40.56
CA MET A 282 6.00 3.03 -40.75
C MET A 282 7.33 3.76 -40.94
N THR A 283 8.51 3.15 -40.75
CA THR A 283 9.77 3.90 -40.91
C THR A 283 10.83 3.08 -41.66
N GLY A 284 11.13 3.45 -42.90
CA GLY A 284 12.05 2.76 -43.83
C GLY A 284 13.54 2.79 -43.45
N ALA A 285 13.86 2.76 -42.16
CA ALA A 285 15.23 2.87 -41.64
C ALA A 285 15.74 1.62 -40.91
N ARG A 286 14.96 0.53 -40.78
CA ARG A 286 15.22 -0.51 -39.77
C ARG A 286 16.18 -1.67 -40.11
N GLY A 287 16.65 -1.81 -41.35
CA GLY A 287 17.59 -2.90 -41.70
C GLY A 287 19.02 -2.75 -41.15
N TYR A 288 19.32 -1.60 -40.52
CA TYR A 288 20.61 -1.31 -39.92
C TYR A 288 20.59 -1.31 -38.40
N HIS A 289 19.42 -1.28 -37.75
CA HIS A 289 19.33 -1.21 -36.29
C HIS A 289 19.72 -2.53 -35.63
N ILE A 290 20.25 -2.41 -34.41
CA ILE A 290 20.53 -3.55 -33.55
C ILE A 290 19.60 -3.56 -32.34
N GLU A 291 19.25 -4.76 -31.89
CA GLU A 291 18.43 -4.99 -30.70
C GLU A 291 19.16 -5.90 -29.70
N ASN A 292 18.77 -5.77 -28.44
CA ASN A 292 19.25 -6.62 -27.36
C ASN A 292 18.58 -7.99 -27.44
N ASN A 293 19.36 -9.04 -27.71
CA ASN A 293 18.85 -10.39 -27.86
C ASN A 293 18.85 -11.13 -26.51
N PHE A 294 18.11 -10.59 -25.54
CA PHE A 294 17.88 -11.26 -24.27
C PHE A 294 16.47 -11.87 -24.23
N ASP A 295 16.39 -13.14 -23.82
CA ASP A 295 15.12 -13.86 -23.76
C ASP A 295 14.18 -13.24 -22.72
N LYS A 296 13.05 -12.69 -23.19
CA LYS A 296 12.00 -12.10 -22.34
C LYS A 296 11.41 -13.13 -21.36
N GLY A 297 11.37 -14.40 -21.73
CA GLY A 297 10.98 -15.51 -20.85
C GLY A 297 11.94 -15.66 -19.67
N LEU A 298 13.25 -15.52 -19.90
CA LEU A 298 14.26 -15.60 -18.86
C LEU A 298 14.16 -14.44 -17.86
N LEU A 299 13.79 -13.24 -18.32
CA LEU A 299 13.51 -12.12 -17.43
C LEU A 299 12.30 -12.36 -16.53
N ARG A 300 11.26 -12.99 -17.08
CA ARG A 300 10.10 -13.39 -16.27
C ARG A 300 10.53 -14.38 -15.20
N VAL A 301 11.28 -15.43 -15.56
CA VAL A 301 11.79 -16.41 -14.58
C VAL A 301 12.67 -15.76 -13.51
N LEU A 302 13.61 -14.89 -13.88
CA LEU A 302 14.46 -14.17 -12.92
C LEU A 302 13.67 -13.29 -11.95
N LYS A 303 12.61 -12.63 -12.44
CA LYS A 303 11.69 -11.87 -11.58
C LYS A 303 10.89 -12.81 -10.67
N GLU A 304 10.33 -13.89 -11.20
CA GLU A 304 9.58 -14.89 -10.41
C GLU A 304 10.43 -15.47 -9.27
N VAL A 305 11.63 -15.97 -9.57
CA VAL A 305 12.52 -16.59 -8.57
C VAL A 305 12.83 -15.63 -7.43
N TYR A 306 13.13 -14.36 -7.72
CA TYR A 306 13.41 -13.36 -6.69
C TYR A 306 12.31 -13.21 -5.66
N TYR A 307 11.05 -13.25 -6.10
CA TYR A 307 9.92 -13.11 -5.19
C TYR A 307 9.58 -14.43 -4.52
N TRP A 308 9.73 -15.57 -5.18
CA TRP A 308 9.62 -16.88 -4.55
C TRP A 308 10.65 -17.09 -3.43
N GLU A 309 11.89 -16.60 -3.59
CA GLU A 309 12.93 -16.63 -2.55
C GLU A 309 12.53 -15.84 -1.31
N LYS A 310 11.84 -14.70 -1.46
CA LYS A 310 11.34 -13.92 -0.32
C LYS A 310 10.14 -14.56 0.40
N ILE A 311 9.43 -15.46 -0.28
CA ILE A 311 8.25 -16.13 0.25
C ILE A 311 8.60 -17.44 0.97
N GLN A 312 9.86 -17.90 0.90
CA GLN A 312 10.35 -19.15 1.51
C GLN A 312 9.84 -19.34 2.96
N GLY A 313 9.34 -20.54 3.26
CA GLY A 313 8.76 -20.91 4.56
C GLY A 313 7.54 -21.84 4.50
N SER A 314 6.80 -21.87 3.39
CA SER A 314 5.55 -22.66 3.24
C SER A 314 5.71 -23.93 2.39
N GLY A 315 6.86 -24.64 2.50
CA GLY A 315 7.15 -25.81 1.65
C GLY A 315 7.48 -25.48 0.18
N ILE A 316 7.65 -24.20 -0.15
CA ILE A 316 8.07 -23.74 -1.48
C ILE A 316 9.59 -23.86 -1.60
N VAL A 317 10.04 -24.83 -2.40
CA VAL A 317 11.46 -25.00 -2.76
C VAL A 317 11.62 -24.71 -4.24
N VAL A 318 12.32 -23.61 -4.54
CA VAL A 318 12.63 -23.20 -5.91
C VAL A 318 13.48 -24.28 -6.59
N PRO A 319 13.15 -24.72 -7.82
CA PRO A 319 13.96 -25.69 -8.56
C PRO A 319 15.41 -25.21 -8.73
N TYR A 320 16.37 -26.13 -8.63
CA TYR A 320 17.81 -25.81 -8.65
C TYR A 320 18.23 -25.01 -9.89
N ALA A 321 17.74 -25.38 -11.08
CA ALA A 321 18.07 -24.69 -12.32
C ALA A 321 17.62 -23.22 -12.32
N ALA A 322 16.48 -22.92 -11.69
CA ALA A 322 15.96 -21.56 -11.58
C ALA A 322 16.73 -20.75 -10.52
N HIS A 323 17.13 -21.40 -9.43
CA HIS A 323 17.92 -20.79 -8.36
C HIS A 323 19.36 -20.49 -8.81
N ASP A 324 20.03 -21.44 -9.48
CA ASP A 324 21.37 -21.25 -10.05
C ASP A 324 21.38 -20.08 -11.05
N LEU A 325 20.38 -20.00 -11.92
CA LEU A 325 20.19 -18.86 -12.81
C LEU A 325 20.01 -17.53 -12.05
N ALA A 326 19.22 -17.54 -10.98
CA ALA A 326 18.98 -16.35 -10.15
C ALA A 326 20.22 -15.89 -9.39
N SER A 327 21.13 -16.81 -9.01
CA SER A 327 22.41 -16.44 -8.37
C SER A 327 23.26 -15.54 -9.28
N HIS A 328 23.16 -15.71 -10.60
CA HIS A 328 23.85 -14.91 -11.60
C HIS A 328 23.08 -13.66 -12.05
N ARG A 329 21.92 -13.36 -11.43
CA ARG A 329 21.01 -12.30 -11.86
C ARG A 329 21.66 -10.92 -11.95
N GLU A 330 22.45 -10.54 -10.94
CA GLU A 330 23.07 -9.20 -10.93
C GLU A 330 24.14 -9.09 -12.02
N HIS A 331 24.94 -10.13 -12.22
CA HIS A 331 25.89 -10.18 -13.33
C HIS A 331 25.18 -10.04 -14.69
N ILE A 332 24.12 -10.82 -14.91
CA ILE A 332 23.31 -10.74 -16.13
C ILE A 332 22.71 -9.33 -16.30
N ARG A 333 22.19 -8.73 -15.24
CA ARG A 333 21.65 -7.36 -15.27
C ARG A 333 22.71 -6.34 -15.70
N VAL A 334 23.90 -6.38 -15.09
CA VAL A 334 25.01 -5.48 -15.41
C VAL A 334 25.45 -5.64 -16.87
N VAL A 335 25.62 -6.88 -17.35
CA VAL A 335 25.97 -7.16 -18.74
C VAL A 335 24.88 -6.65 -19.70
N ARG A 336 23.59 -6.82 -19.36
CA ARG A 336 22.48 -6.29 -20.15
C ARG A 336 22.50 -4.77 -20.26
N GLU A 337 22.73 -4.05 -19.17
CA GLU A 337 22.85 -2.58 -19.23
C GLU A 337 24.02 -2.12 -20.09
N HIS A 338 25.16 -2.83 -20.00
CA HIS A 338 26.31 -2.57 -20.85
C HIS A 338 26.04 -2.82 -22.34
N VAL A 339 25.36 -3.92 -22.69
CA VAL A 339 24.95 -4.21 -24.07
C VAL A 339 23.90 -3.20 -24.55
N MET A 340 22.93 -2.83 -23.71
CA MET A 340 21.92 -1.81 -24.03
C MET A 340 22.55 -0.45 -24.31
N ARG A 341 23.64 -0.10 -23.62
CA ARG A 341 24.40 1.11 -23.93
C ARG A 341 24.97 1.08 -25.35
N VAL A 342 25.61 -0.02 -25.75
CA VAL A 342 26.12 -0.20 -27.12
C VAL A 342 25.00 -0.08 -28.14
N VAL A 343 23.86 -0.72 -27.89
CA VAL A 343 22.67 -0.64 -28.74
C VAL A 343 22.18 0.81 -28.92
N ARG A 344 22.08 1.57 -27.83
CA ARG A 344 21.65 2.97 -27.87
C ARG A 344 22.64 3.84 -28.64
N GLU A 345 23.93 3.76 -28.32
CA GLU A 345 24.97 4.56 -28.98
C GLU A 345 25.06 4.25 -30.47
N TYR A 346 24.93 2.99 -30.87
CA TYR A 346 24.92 2.60 -32.28
C TYR A 346 23.65 3.09 -33.01
N ASN A 347 22.47 2.84 -32.44
CA ASN A 347 21.21 3.24 -33.06
C ASN A 347 21.09 4.78 -33.17
N GLU A 348 21.65 5.53 -32.21
CA GLU A 348 21.70 7.00 -32.28
C GLU A 348 22.50 7.50 -33.50
N ILE A 349 23.63 6.86 -33.83
CA ILE A 349 24.43 7.20 -35.03
C ILE A 349 23.63 6.92 -36.31
N ILE A 350 22.94 5.77 -36.36
CA ILE A 350 22.14 5.38 -37.52
C ILE A 350 20.94 6.31 -37.70
N ASP A 351 20.29 6.72 -36.61
CA ASP A 351 19.14 7.64 -36.63
C ASP A 351 19.55 9.07 -36.98
N ALA A 352 20.78 9.49 -36.62
CA ALA A 352 21.31 10.79 -36.99
C ALA A 352 21.62 10.92 -38.50
N LEU A 353 21.83 9.80 -39.22
CA LEU A 353 22.23 9.79 -40.62
C LEU A 353 21.05 9.47 -41.57
N SER A 354 20.87 10.31 -42.58
CA SER A 354 19.94 10.07 -43.69
C SER A 354 20.44 8.93 -44.61
N ALA A 355 19.58 8.41 -45.49
CA ALA A 355 19.95 7.33 -46.41
C ALA A 355 21.12 7.69 -47.35
N GLU A 356 21.25 8.97 -47.72
CA GLU A 356 22.32 9.47 -48.58
C GLU A 356 23.61 9.69 -47.78
N GLU A 357 23.49 10.25 -46.57
CA GLU A 357 24.62 10.46 -45.67
C GLU A 357 25.24 9.13 -45.22
N ARG A 358 24.43 8.08 -45.06
CA ARG A 358 24.94 6.72 -44.78
C ARG A 358 25.88 6.22 -45.87
N LYS A 359 25.67 6.60 -47.14
CA LYS A 359 26.60 6.27 -48.23
C LYS A 359 27.92 7.03 -48.09
N LEU A 360 27.86 8.29 -47.68
CA LEU A 360 29.05 9.11 -47.41
C LEU A 360 29.88 8.52 -46.24
N PHE A 361 29.21 8.08 -45.18
CA PHE A 361 29.85 7.48 -44.00
C PHE A 361 30.05 5.96 -44.11
N ALA A 362 29.87 5.34 -45.27
CA ALA A 362 29.87 3.88 -45.44
C ALA A 362 31.15 3.20 -44.91
N GLN A 363 32.32 3.82 -45.09
CA GLN A 363 33.58 3.28 -44.58
C GLN A 363 33.66 3.32 -43.05
N HIS A 364 33.15 4.39 -42.42
CA HIS A 364 33.07 4.51 -40.97
C HIS A 364 32.06 3.52 -40.38
N LEU A 365 30.90 3.38 -41.02
CA LEU A 365 29.87 2.41 -40.61
C LEU A 365 30.36 0.96 -40.76
N LYS A 366 31.11 0.62 -41.82
CA LYS A 366 31.71 -0.72 -42.00
C LYS A 366 32.74 -1.04 -40.91
N ASN A 367 33.54 -0.06 -40.51
CA ASN A 367 34.49 -0.23 -39.41
C ASN A 367 33.77 -0.44 -38.07
N LEU A 368 32.69 0.31 -37.84
CA LEU A 368 31.82 0.18 -36.68
C LEU A 368 31.15 -1.20 -36.64
N ASP A 369 30.56 -1.65 -37.74
CA ASP A 369 29.95 -2.97 -37.89
C ASP A 369 30.93 -4.10 -37.63
N ARG A 370 32.20 -3.96 -38.05
CA ARG A 370 33.25 -4.94 -37.75
C ARG A 370 33.53 -5.04 -36.25
N LYS A 371 33.38 -3.95 -35.50
CA LYS A 371 33.55 -3.94 -34.04
C LYS A 371 32.31 -4.44 -33.30
N ILE A 372 31.12 -4.28 -33.88
CA ILE A 372 29.84 -4.80 -33.35
C ILE A 372 29.65 -6.30 -33.67
N GLY A 373 30.19 -6.78 -34.80
CA GLY A 373 30.06 -8.15 -35.30
C GLY A 373 30.31 -9.26 -34.27
N PRO A 374 31.34 -9.18 -33.40
CA PRO A 374 31.54 -10.14 -32.32
C PRO A 374 30.34 -10.29 -31.37
N GLY A 375 29.56 -9.23 -31.13
CA GLY A 375 28.34 -9.28 -30.32
C GLY A 375 27.15 -9.95 -31.01
N LEU A 376 27.17 -10.03 -32.35
CA LEU A 376 26.14 -10.69 -33.17
C LEU A 376 26.43 -12.18 -33.40
N GLN A 377 27.71 -12.59 -33.38
CA GLN A 377 28.12 -13.92 -33.84
C GLN A 377 28.96 -14.74 -32.84
N LYS A 378 29.62 -14.10 -31.87
CA LYS A 378 30.63 -14.78 -31.02
C LYS A 378 30.30 -14.73 -29.53
N TYR A 379 29.99 -13.56 -28.99
CA TYR A 379 29.74 -13.40 -27.56
C TYR A 379 28.33 -13.86 -27.18
N THR A 380 28.25 -14.56 -26.05
CA THR A 380 27.00 -15.01 -25.40
C THR A 380 26.85 -14.37 -24.03
N TRP A 381 25.68 -14.50 -23.40
CA TRP A 381 25.41 -13.92 -22.07
C TRP A 381 26.24 -14.54 -20.93
N THR A 382 26.85 -15.71 -21.16
CA THR A 382 27.75 -16.40 -20.21
C THR A 382 29.23 -16.14 -20.47
N SER A 383 29.57 -15.39 -21.53
CA SER A 383 30.97 -15.15 -21.88
C SER A 383 31.67 -14.28 -20.83
N PRO A 384 32.89 -14.63 -20.36
CA PRO A 384 33.63 -13.80 -19.42
C PRO A 384 34.20 -12.55 -20.10
N GLY A 385 34.26 -11.43 -19.36
CA GLY A 385 34.94 -10.21 -19.80
C GLY A 385 34.27 -9.44 -20.94
N ILE A 386 32.95 -9.61 -21.15
CA ILE A 386 32.20 -8.89 -22.20
C ILE A 386 32.38 -7.38 -22.10
N LYS A 387 32.44 -6.85 -20.88
CA LYS A 387 32.62 -5.42 -20.62
C LYS A 387 33.96 -4.91 -21.17
N GLU A 388 35.05 -5.60 -20.85
CA GLU A 388 36.41 -5.20 -21.18
C GLU A 388 36.76 -5.44 -22.64
N TYR A 389 36.31 -6.57 -23.20
CA TYR A 389 36.72 -7.03 -24.53
C TYR A 389 35.76 -6.61 -25.65
N PHE A 390 34.47 -6.40 -25.36
CA PHE A 390 33.48 -6.05 -26.36
C PHE A 390 32.90 -4.65 -26.15
N VAL A 391 32.25 -4.41 -25.01
CA VAL A 391 31.49 -3.16 -24.77
C VAL A 391 32.40 -1.94 -24.82
N ARG A 392 33.55 -1.97 -24.15
CA ARG A 392 34.49 -0.85 -24.13
C ARG A 392 34.98 -0.48 -25.54
N ASP A 393 35.33 -1.47 -26.34
CA ASP A 393 35.85 -1.26 -27.69
C ASP A 393 34.75 -0.80 -28.65
N ALA A 394 33.54 -1.36 -28.52
CA ALA A 394 32.36 -0.95 -29.28
C ALA A 394 31.96 0.49 -28.95
N CYS A 395 31.77 0.85 -27.68
CA CYS A 395 31.44 2.21 -27.24
C CYS A 395 32.51 3.24 -27.66
N ARG A 396 33.80 2.87 -27.57
CA ARG A 396 34.89 3.77 -27.99
C ARG A 396 34.82 4.06 -29.49
N GLU A 397 34.51 3.07 -30.32
CA GLU A 397 34.35 3.28 -31.75
C GLU A 397 33.04 4.01 -32.09
N CYS A 398 31.93 3.70 -31.40
CA CYS A 398 30.69 4.48 -31.49
C CYS A 398 30.94 5.96 -31.19
N SER A 399 31.64 6.27 -30.10
CA SER A 399 31.92 7.65 -29.69
C SER A 399 32.71 8.42 -30.75
N LYS A 400 33.76 7.80 -31.33
CA LYS A 400 34.53 8.44 -32.41
C LYS A 400 33.70 8.72 -33.65
N VAL A 401 32.90 7.74 -34.10
CA VAL A 401 32.04 7.92 -35.28
C VAL A 401 30.97 8.97 -35.00
N TYR A 402 30.37 8.94 -33.82
CA TYR A 402 29.39 9.92 -33.38
C TYR A 402 29.97 11.35 -33.35
N ASP A 403 31.18 11.55 -32.84
CA ASP A 403 31.83 12.87 -32.83
C ASP A 403 32.03 13.41 -34.25
N ILE A 404 32.43 12.56 -35.20
CA ILE A 404 32.57 12.93 -36.62
C ILE A 404 31.20 13.29 -37.21
N VAL A 405 30.17 12.47 -36.97
CA VAL A 405 28.81 12.73 -37.46
C VAL A 405 28.26 14.03 -36.87
N LYS A 406 28.50 14.28 -35.58
CA LYS A 406 28.09 15.51 -34.89
C LYS A 406 28.79 16.75 -35.47
N GLN A 407 30.08 16.67 -35.76
CA GLN A 407 30.81 17.75 -36.43
C GLN A 407 30.27 18.00 -37.83
N TYR A 408 30.01 16.94 -38.61
CA TYR A 408 29.40 17.05 -39.92
C TYR A 408 28.03 17.73 -39.85
N LYS A 409 27.14 17.29 -38.96
CA LYS A 409 25.81 17.89 -38.76
C LYS A 409 25.88 19.34 -38.30
N SER A 410 26.81 19.68 -37.41
CA SER A 410 27.00 21.07 -36.98
C SER A 410 27.47 21.96 -38.13
N ASN A 411 28.36 21.47 -38.99
CA ASN A 411 28.83 22.21 -40.16
C ASN A 411 27.74 22.34 -41.22
N ASP A 412 26.98 21.28 -41.48
CA ASP A 412 25.84 21.30 -42.38
C ASP A 412 24.78 22.32 -41.92
N MET A 413 24.42 22.32 -40.63
CA MET A 413 23.53 23.33 -40.06
C MET A 413 24.05 24.76 -40.24
N LYS A 414 25.35 25.01 -40.02
CA LYS A 414 25.95 26.35 -40.25
C LYS A 414 25.88 26.76 -41.71
N ILE A 415 26.06 25.83 -42.65
CA ILE A 415 25.94 26.10 -44.10
C ILE A 415 24.49 26.44 -44.42
N VAL A 416 23.52 25.66 -43.92
CA VAL A 416 22.09 25.92 -44.11
C VAL A 416 21.69 27.27 -43.52
N GLU A 417 22.18 27.62 -42.33
CA GLU A 417 21.94 28.93 -41.71
C GLU A 417 22.56 30.07 -42.51
N ALA A 418 23.78 29.91 -43.03
CA ALA A 418 24.43 30.90 -43.88
C ALA A 418 23.65 31.09 -45.20
N CYS A 419 23.20 30.00 -45.83
CA CYS A 419 22.35 30.05 -47.02
C CYS A 419 21.01 30.73 -46.75
N ALA A 420 20.34 30.41 -45.63
CA ALA A 420 19.09 31.05 -45.23
C ALA A 420 19.30 32.54 -44.88
N ALA A 421 20.44 32.91 -44.29
CA ALA A 421 20.80 34.29 -44.05
C ALA A 421 21.05 35.05 -45.36
N MET A 422 21.67 34.41 -46.36
CA MET A 422 21.82 34.97 -47.70
C MET A 422 20.46 35.17 -48.38
N GLU A 423 19.55 34.20 -48.27
CA GLU A 423 18.19 34.29 -48.84
C GLU A 423 17.37 35.43 -48.19
N ARG A 424 17.46 35.59 -46.87
CA ARG A 424 16.71 36.63 -46.13
C ARG A 424 17.29 38.03 -46.29
N LYS A 425 18.52 38.17 -46.78
CA LYS A 425 19.13 39.49 -47.01
C LYS A 425 18.46 40.16 -48.21
N LEU A 426 17.70 41.21 -47.91
CA LEU A 426 17.19 42.12 -48.94
C LEU A 426 18.39 42.81 -49.60
N LEU A 427 18.55 42.65 -50.92
CA LEU A 427 19.64 43.29 -51.67
C LEU A 427 19.46 44.80 -51.84
N ILE A 428 18.24 45.28 -51.59
CA ILE A 428 17.82 46.66 -51.75
C ILE A 428 16.98 47.05 -50.54
N ARG A 429 17.39 48.10 -49.84
CA ARG A 429 16.58 48.70 -48.76
C ARG A 429 15.65 49.76 -49.33
N ILE A 430 14.33 49.54 -49.29
CA ILE A 430 13.34 50.54 -49.71
C ILE A 430 12.49 50.90 -48.51
N GLU A 431 12.61 52.15 -48.02
CA GLU A 431 11.74 52.65 -46.96
C GLU A 431 10.40 53.09 -47.56
N LYS A 432 9.31 52.62 -46.98
CA LYS A 432 7.97 52.94 -47.47
C LYS A 432 7.68 54.43 -47.28
N LYS A 433 7.09 55.07 -48.29
CA LYS A 433 6.67 56.49 -48.32
C LYS A 433 7.80 57.54 -48.43
N VAL A 434 9.01 57.13 -48.81
CA VAL A 434 10.12 58.07 -49.10
C VAL A 434 10.40 58.08 -50.61
N VAL A 435 10.38 59.27 -51.22
CA VAL A 435 10.79 59.47 -52.62
C VAL A 435 12.25 59.92 -52.61
N TYR A 436 13.14 59.08 -53.12
CA TYR A 436 14.57 59.36 -53.13
C TYR A 436 14.99 60.05 -54.44
N ARG A 437 15.89 61.05 -54.36
CA ARG A 437 16.64 61.50 -55.54
C ARG A 437 17.72 60.46 -55.88
N ALA A 438 18.10 60.34 -57.15
CA ALA A 438 19.02 59.29 -57.61
C ALA A 438 20.37 59.26 -56.87
N SER A 439 20.91 60.42 -56.49
CA SER A 439 22.13 60.56 -55.68
C SER A 439 21.95 60.07 -54.24
N GLU A 440 20.83 60.42 -53.61
CA GLU A 440 20.48 60.07 -52.21
C GLU A 440 20.20 58.57 -52.07
N PHE A 441 19.50 57.98 -53.04
CA PHE A 441 19.27 56.54 -53.09
C PHE A 441 20.60 55.78 -53.22
N LYS A 442 21.53 56.26 -54.06
CA LYS A 442 22.83 55.62 -54.26
C LYS A 442 23.68 55.66 -52.98
N GLN A 443 23.67 56.77 -52.24
CA GLN A 443 24.36 56.87 -50.95
C GLN A 443 23.72 55.97 -49.88
N MET A 444 22.39 55.94 -49.78
CA MET A 444 21.68 55.07 -48.84
C MET A 444 21.91 53.59 -49.14
N GLN A 445 21.83 53.16 -50.40
CA GLN A 445 22.17 51.78 -50.78
C GLN A 445 23.64 51.45 -50.55
N ALA A 446 24.56 52.41 -50.75
CA ALA A 446 25.99 52.20 -50.47
C ALA A 446 26.23 51.99 -48.97
N SER A 447 25.55 52.74 -48.10
CA SER A 447 25.62 52.57 -46.64
C SER A 447 24.94 51.28 -46.14
N TYR A 448 23.99 50.74 -46.89
CA TYR A 448 23.27 49.52 -46.55
C TYR A 448 23.99 48.23 -47.01
N LYS A 449 24.83 48.34 -48.03
CA LYS A 449 25.64 47.24 -48.57
C LYS A 449 27.00 47.07 -47.88
N ALA A 450 27.48 48.11 -47.20
CA ALA A 450 28.63 48.06 -46.30
C ALA A 450 28.24 47.34 -45.00
#